data_AF-A0A318CLZ9-F1
#
_entry.id   AF-A0A318CLZ9-F1
#
_cell.length_a   1.000
_cell.length_b   1.000
_cell.length_c   1.000
_cell.angle_alpha   90.00
_cell.angle_beta   90.00
_cell.angle_gamma   90.00
#
_symmetry.space_group_name_H-M   'P 1'
#
loop_
_entity.id
_entity.type
_entity.pdbx_description
1 polymer ?
#
loop_
_entity_poly.entity_id
_entity_poly.type
_entity_poly.pdbx_seq_one_letter_code
_entity_poly.pdbx_strand_id
1 'polypeptide(L)'
;MRNRNAHLEVIMANITIYFTDGCPFCARAKSFLADSGISYEEIDIQPGSNAWKEVKEKTGSGSLPQILIGDEPVGGYSDLVHLDATGGLSQRLGLAEEGPVTTLYDVIIIGGGPAGLSAAVYAARKVLKTLLVSKDIGGQVAWTYDVDNYLGFSQVETADLIAKFEEHVEKYGVEKLVGVEVRALELTGKIKKIVTDDGKQYLAKTLIIATGKRPRPLNVPGEKELIGMGVRDLEKNNLPQYWINNDIPFSQ
;
A
#
# COMPACT_ATOMS: atom_id res chain seq x y z
N MET A 1 -9.78 38.09 19.79
CA MET A 1 -11.08 38.12 19.08
C MET A 1 -10.83 38.15 17.58
N ARG A 2 -11.03 37.01 16.91
CA ARG A 2 -11.67 36.89 15.59
C ARG A 2 -11.93 35.40 15.37
N ASN A 3 -13.19 35.05 15.64
CA ASN A 3 -13.78 33.74 15.43
C ASN A 3 -13.61 33.35 13.95
N ARG A 4 -12.97 32.20 13.67
CA ARG A 4 -12.91 31.60 12.33
C ARG A 4 -13.58 30.22 12.31
N ASN A 5 -14.67 30.07 13.08
CA ASN A 5 -15.67 29.04 12.81
C ASN A 5 -16.68 29.64 11.83
N ALA A 6 -16.29 29.72 10.56
CA ALA A 6 -17.25 29.82 9.47
C ALA A 6 -17.50 28.38 9.03
N HIS A 7 -18.68 27.87 9.39
CA HIS A 7 -19.24 26.64 8.86
C HIS A 7 -19.16 26.67 7.33
N LEU A 8 -18.23 25.90 6.77
CA LEU A 8 -18.38 25.36 5.43
C LEU A 8 -19.39 24.23 5.56
N GLU A 9 -20.68 24.54 5.35
CA GLU A 9 -21.60 23.51 4.88
C GLU A 9 -21.11 23.11 3.49
N VAL A 10 -20.25 22.09 3.46
CA VAL A 10 -19.98 21.34 2.24
C VAL A 10 -21.33 20.74 1.86
N ILE A 11 -21.95 21.25 0.79
CA ILE A 11 -23.15 20.64 0.23
C ILE A 11 -22.71 19.28 -0.30
N MET A 12 -22.88 18.24 0.52
CA MET A 12 -22.66 16.86 0.12
C MET A 12 -23.67 16.54 -0.97
N ALA A 13 -23.20 16.21 -2.18
CA ALA A 13 -24.10 15.77 -3.23
C ALA A 13 -24.66 14.39 -2.87
N ASN A 14 -25.97 14.20 -3.04
CA ASN A 14 -26.62 12.93 -2.75
C ASN A 14 -26.51 11.98 -3.96
N ILE A 15 -26.39 10.68 -3.68
CA ILE A 15 -26.46 9.65 -4.72
C ILE A 15 -27.89 9.14 -4.82
N THR A 16 -28.42 9.06 -6.05
CA THR A 16 -29.69 8.39 -6.34
C THR A 16 -29.44 7.22 -7.27
N ILE A 17 -29.91 6.03 -6.89
CA ILE A 17 -29.87 4.82 -7.73
C ILE A 17 -31.27 4.45 -8.19
N TYR A 18 -31.48 4.51 -9.50
CA TYR A 18 -32.65 3.96 -10.16
C TYR A 18 -32.41 2.48 -10.46
N PHE A 19 -33.28 1.62 -9.98
CA PHE A 19 -33.14 0.17 -10.11
C PHE A 19 -34.47 -0.50 -10.48
N THR A 20 -34.42 -1.80 -10.73
CA THR A 20 -35.60 -2.66 -10.82
C THR A 20 -35.33 -4.00 -10.15
N ASP A 21 -36.35 -4.63 -9.61
CA ASP A 21 -36.21 -5.93 -8.95
C ASP A 21 -35.69 -7.02 -9.91
N GLY A 22 -34.84 -7.90 -9.38
CA GLY A 22 -34.20 -8.97 -10.17
C GLY A 22 -33.01 -8.54 -11.03
N CYS A 23 -32.61 -7.26 -11.01
CA CYS A 23 -31.44 -6.75 -11.73
C CYS A 23 -30.11 -7.05 -11.00
N PRO A 24 -29.22 -7.91 -11.55
CA PRO A 24 -27.97 -8.29 -10.87
C PRO A 24 -26.96 -7.13 -10.77
N PHE A 25 -26.92 -6.24 -11.76
CA PHE A 25 -26.03 -5.07 -11.74
C PHE A 25 -26.50 -4.02 -10.73
N CYS A 26 -27.81 -3.94 -10.49
CA CYS A 26 -28.38 -3.05 -9.49
C CYS A 26 -27.98 -3.49 -8.08
N ALA A 27 -28.08 -4.81 -7.79
CA ALA A 27 -27.60 -5.37 -6.53
C ALA A 27 -26.09 -5.11 -6.31
N ARG A 28 -25.28 -5.25 -7.36
CA ARG A 28 -23.84 -4.96 -7.30
C ARG A 28 -23.55 -3.47 -7.03
N ALA A 29 -24.27 -2.57 -7.67
CA ALA A 29 -24.12 -1.13 -7.43
C ALA A 29 -24.51 -0.74 -6.00
N LYS A 30 -25.63 -1.27 -5.49
CA LYS A 30 -26.06 -1.07 -4.09
C LYS A 30 -25.02 -1.58 -3.09
N SER A 31 -24.54 -2.82 -3.27
CA SER A 31 -23.48 -3.40 -2.44
C SER A 31 -22.21 -2.56 -2.49
N PHE A 32 -21.81 -2.08 -3.66
CA PHE A 32 -20.63 -1.25 -3.81
C PHE A 32 -20.72 0.05 -3.01
N LEU A 33 -21.85 0.76 -3.09
CA LEU A 33 -22.06 2.00 -2.34
C LEU A 33 -22.12 1.76 -0.83
N ALA A 34 -22.80 0.68 -0.41
CA ALA A 34 -22.88 0.27 1.00
C ALA A 34 -21.50 -0.10 1.57
N ASP A 35 -20.71 -0.88 0.83
CA ASP A 35 -19.35 -1.28 1.21
C ASP A 35 -18.40 -0.07 1.30
N SER A 36 -18.63 0.96 0.48
CA SER A 36 -17.90 2.24 0.52
C SER A 36 -18.38 3.19 1.62
N GLY A 37 -19.42 2.82 2.39
CA GLY A 37 -19.95 3.66 3.47
C GLY A 37 -20.66 4.93 3.00
N ILE A 38 -21.08 4.98 1.74
CA ILE A 38 -21.74 6.14 1.14
C ILE A 38 -23.26 5.95 1.22
N SER A 39 -23.97 6.95 1.76
CA SER A 39 -25.43 6.97 1.78
C SER A 39 -26.00 7.26 0.38
N TYR A 40 -27.07 6.56 0.01
CA TYR A 40 -27.72 6.75 -1.29
C TYR A 40 -29.24 6.54 -1.17
N GLU A 41 -29.99 7.16 -2.07
CA GLU A 41 -31.44 7.00 -2.22
C GLU A 41 -31.76 5.96 -3.29
N GLU A 42 -32.70 5.05 -3.00
CA GLU A 42 -33.12 4.00 -3.91
C GLU A 42 -34.50 4.31 -4.51
N ILE A 43 -34.60 4.33 -5.85
CA ILE A 43 -35.86 4.51 -6.56
C ILE A 43 -36.10 3.31 -7.47
N ASP A 44 -37.12 2.51 -7.15
CA ASP A 44 -37.55 1.41 -8.02
C ASP A 44 -38.31 1.99 -9.23
N ILE A 45 -37.85 1.64 -10.43
CA ILE A 45 -38.50 1.98 -11.68
C ILE A 45 -38.65 0.73 -12.55
N GLN A 46 -39.88 0.52 -13.00
CA GLN A 46 -40.19 -0.59 -13.90
C GLN A 46 -39.87 -0.19 -15.35
N PRO A 47 -39.14 -1.02 -16.13
CA PRO A 47 -38.87 -0.74 -17.54
C PRO A 47 -40.15 -0.42 -18.33
N GLY A 48 -40.14 0.67 -19.10
CA GLY A 48 -41.30 1.11 -19.89
C GLY A 48 -42.33 1.98 -19.15
N SER A 49 -42.21 2.12 -17.82
CA SER A 49 -42.98 3.09 -17.04
C SER A 49 -42.64 4.55 -17.42
N ASN A 50 -43.50 5.50 -17.04
CA ASN A 50 -43.22 6.93 -17.27
C ASN A 50 -41.94 7.37 -16.55
N ALA A 51 -41.74 6.93 -15.31
CA ALA A 51 -40.52 7.19 -14.55
C ALA A 51 -39.26 6.67 -15.26
N TRP A 52 -39.32 5.47 -15.86
CA TRP A 52 -38.20 4.94 -16.65
C TRP A 52 -37.92 5.76 -17.90
N LYS A 53 -38.96 6.26 -18.58
CA LYS A 53 -38.80 7.14 -19.76
C LYS A 53 -38.13 8.46 -19.37
N GLU A 54 -38.55 9.06 -18.26
CA GLU A 54 -37.96 10.29 -17.73
C GLU A 54 -36.48 10.09 -17.37
N VAL A 55 -36.13 9.00 -16.68
CA VAL A 55 -34.74 8.68 -16.35
C VAL A 55 -33.92 8.42 -17.61
N LYS A 56 -34.49 7.73 -18.60
CA LYS A 56 -33.82 7.50 -19.89
C LYS A 56 -33.56 8.80 -20.64
N GLU A 57 -34.50 9.75 -20.61
CA GLU A 57 -34.32 11.06 -21.22
C GLU A 57 -33.25 11.88 -20.49
N LYS A 58 -33.24 11.83 -19.15
CA LYS A 58 -32.24 12.51 -18.31
C LYS A 58 -30.83 11.95 -18.45
N THR A 59 -30.69 10.62 -18.52
CA THR A 59 -29.38 9.93 -18.50
C THR A 59 -28.86 9.56 -19.89
N GLY A 60 -29.72 9.63 -20.92
CA GLY A 60 -29.42 9.13 -22.25
C GLY A 60 -29.40 7.60 -22.37
N SER A 61 -29.63 6.85 -21.28
CA SER A 61 -29.56 5.39 -21.26
C SER A 61 -30.85 4.74 -20.75
N GLY A 62 -31.28 3.67 -21.42
CA GLY A 62 -32.40 2.82 -20.96
C GLY A 62 -31.98 1.64 -20.08
N SER A 63 -30.68 1.43 -19.86
CA SER A 63 -30.18 0.31 -19.04
C SER A 63 -30.33 0.62 -17.55
N LEU A 64 -30.49 -0.41 -16.71
CA LEU A 64 -30.47 -0.27 -15.26
C LEU A 64 -29.26 -1.03 -14.67
N PRO A 65 -28.67 -0.56 -13.56
CA PRO A 65 -29.05 0.65 -12.81
C PRO A 65 -28.68 1.93 -13.57
N GLN A 66 -29.39 3.03 -13.27
CA GLN A 66 -28.93 4.39 -13.58
C GLN A 66 -28.60 5.10 -12.27
N ILE A 67 -27.39 5.62 -12.16
CA ILE A 67 -26.87 6.24 -10.95
C ILE A 67 -26.63 7.72 -11.25
N LEU A 68 -27.10 8.59 -10.36
CA LEU A 68 -26.91 10.04 -10.42
C LEU A 68 -26.18 10.51 -9.15
N ILE A 69 -25.35 11.53 -9.29
CA ILE A 69 -24.78 12.29 -8.17
C ILE A 69 -25.32 13.71 -8.29
N GLY A 70 -26.17 14.13 -7.36
CA GLY A 70 -27.04 15.29 -7.56
C GLY A 70 -27.90 15.08 -8.80
N ASP A 71 -27.89 16.06 -9.71
CA ASP A 71 -28.65 16.00 -10.96
C ASP A 71 -27.87 15.41 -12.15
N GLU A 72 -26.56 15.17 -12.03
CA GLU A 72 -25.76 14.73 -13.18
C GLU A 72 -25.55 13.20 -13.25
N PRO A 73 -25.81 12.57 -14.40
CA PRO A 73 -25.66 11.13 -14.59
C PRO A 73 -24.23 10.63 -14.36
N VAL A 74 -24.10 9.47 -13.70
CA VAL A 74 -22.88 8.65 -13.69
C VAL A 74 -22.96 7.56 -14.75
N GLY A 75 -24.14 6.93 -14.89
CA GLY A 75 -24.35 5.77 -15.75
C GLY A 75 -24.67 4.51 -14.95
N GLY A 76 -24.17 3.37 -15.40
CA GLY A 76 -24.43 2.07 -14.79
C GLY A 76 -23.38 1.66 -13.74
N TYR A 77 -23.45 0.39 -13.32
CA TYR A 77 -22.52 -0.17 -12.33
C TYR A 77 -21.05 -0.05 -12.75
N SER A 78 -20.71 -0.33 -14.01
CA SER A 78 -19.33 -0.25 -14.50
C SER A 78 -18.79 1.18 -14.42
N ASP A 79 -19.62 2.16 -14.74
CA ASP A 79 -19.25 3.58 -14.72
C ASP A 79 -19.04 4.06 -13.29
N LEU A 80 -19.90 3.62 -12.36
CA LEU A 80 -19.73 3.90 -10.93
C LEU A 80 -18.40 3.36 -10.38
N VAL A 81 -18.07 2.11 -10.68
CA VAL A 81 -16.81 1.50 -10.25
C VAL A 81 -15.61 2.23 -10.86
N HIS A 82 -15.70 2.65 -12.12
CA HIS A 82 -14.64 3.39 -12.78
C HIS A 82 -14.48 4.81 -12.19
N LEU A 83 -15.59 5.48 -11.90
CA LEU A 83 -15.61 6.81 -11.30
C LEU A 83 -14.99 6.80 -9.89
N ASP A 84 -15.26 5.78 -9.10
CA ASP A 84 -14.61 5.59 -7.80
C ASP A 84 -13.12 5.30 -7.94
N ALA A 85 -12.74 4.39 -8.84
CA ALA A 85 -11.35 4.01 -9.07
C ALA A 85 -10.46 5.18 -9.54
N THR A 86 -11.05 6.19 -10.18
CA THR A 86 -10.35 7.42 -10.60
C THR A 86 -10.42 8.54 -9.56
N GLY A 87 -11.09 8.33 -8.42
CA GLY A 87 -11.31 9.33 -7.37
C GLY A 87 -12.41 10.35 -7.70
N GLY A 88 -13.01 10.28 -8.89
CA GLY A 88 -14.08 11.17 -9.31
C GLY A 88 -15.35 11.04 -8.48
N LEU A 89 -15.60 9.87 -7.86
CA LEU A 89 -16.76 9.68 -6.99
C LEU A 89 -16.66 10.57 -5.74
N SER A 90 -15.53 10.54 -5.05
CA SER A 90 -15.28 11.40 -3.89
C SER A 90 -15.29 12.88 -4.27
N GLN A 91 -14.74 13.23 -5.43
CA GLN A 91 -14.77 14.60 -5.97
C GLN A 91 -16.19 15.12 -6.18
N ARG A 92 -17.04 14.34 -6.86
CA ARG A 92 -18.42 14.73 -7.16
C ARG A 92 -19.31 14.77 -5.93
N LEU A 93 -18.99 14.01 -4.89
CA LEU A 93 -19.71 14.03 -3.61
C LEU A 93 -19.29 15.19 -2.69
N GLY A 94 -18.28 15.99 -3.08
CA GLY A 94 -17.68 17.00 -2.20
C GLY A 94 -16.93 16.38 -1.02
N LEU A 95 -16.65 15.07 -1.08
CA LEU A 95 -15.86 14.33 -0.09
C LEU A 95 -14.35 14.39 -0.39
N ALA A 96 -13.97 14.91 -1.57
CA ALA A 96 -12.59 15.20 -1.87
C ALA A 96 -12.14 16.42 -1.05
N GLU A 97 -11.40 16.17 0.01
CA GLU A 97 -10.39 17.14 0.45
C GLU A 97 -9.51 17.46 -0.77
N GLU A 98 -9.26 18.75 -1.06
CA GLU A 98 -8.28 19.19 -2.05
C GLU A 98 -6.87 18.74 -1.63
N GLY A 99 -6.56 17.47 -1.87
CA GLY A 99 -5.26 16.86 -1.68
C GLY A 99 -4.59 16.57 -3.03
N PRO A 100 -3.25 16.58 -3.10
CA PRO A 100 -2.52 16.30 -4.34
C PRO A 100 -2.91 14.94 -4.90
N VAL A 101 -3.11 14.86 -6.21
CA VAL A 101 -3.48 13.65 -6.96
C VAL A 101 -2.61 12.48 -6.51
N THR A 102 -3.16 11.61 -5.66
CA THR A 102 -2.47 10.41 -5.18
C THR A 102 -2.35 9.44 -6.33
N THR A 103 -1.14 9.29 -6.84
CA THR A 103 -0.84 8.30 -7.87
C THR A 103 -1.24 6.90 -7.36
N LEU A 104 -2.10 6.21 -8.10
CA LEU A 104 -2.47 4.83 -7.80
C LEU A 104 -1.42 3.86 -8.37
N TYR A 105 -0.79 3.07 -7.50
CA TYR A 105 0.17 2.03 -7.87
C TYR A 105 -0.53 0.67 -8.04
N ASP A 106 0.02 -0.18 -8.89
CA ASP A 106 -0.40 -1.58 -8.94
C ASP A 106 0.13 -2.33 -7.70
N VAL A 107 1.36 -2.02 -7.30
CA VAL A 107 1.98 -2.57 -6.10
C VAL A 107 2.85 -1.54 -5.39
N ILE A 108 2.67 -1.42 -4.07
CA ILE A 108 3.63 -0.76 -3.19
C ILE A 108 4.36 -1.84 -2.39
N ILE A 109 5.69 -1.73 -2.32
CA ILE A 109 6.56 -2.64 -1.59
C ILE A 109 7.16 -1.87 -0.42
N ILE A 110 6.98 -2.37 0.80
CA ILE A 110 7.43 -1.73 2.03
C ILE A 110 8.66 -2.49 2.56
N GLY A 111 9.83 -1.89 2.45
CA GLY A 111 11.12 -2.41 2.92
C GLY A 111 12.13 -2.61 1.79
N GLY A 112 13.31 -2.02 1.95
CA GLY A 112 14.41 -1.99 0.98
C GLY A 112 15.49 -3.07 1.19
N GLY A 113 15.14 -4.17 1.86
CA GLY A 113 16.01 -5.33 2.00
C GLY A 113 15.99 -6.26 0.78
N PRO A 114 16.71 -7.40 0.82
CA PRO A 114 16.78 -8.33 -0.31
C PRO A 114 15.41 -8.82 -0.80
N ALA A 115 14.46 -9.05 0.12
CA ALA A 115 13.11 -9.46 -0.21
C ALA A 115 12.34 -8.39 -1.00
N GLY A 116 12.40 -7.12 -0.55
CA GLY A 116 11.69 -6.02 -1.21
C GLY A 116 12.32 -5.62 -2.53
N LEU A 117 13.65 -5.56 -2.60
CA LEU A 117 14.39 -5.30 -3.84
C LEU A 117 14.13 -6.40 -4.89
N SER A 118 14.09 -7.67 -4.48
CA SER A 118 13.73 -8.77 -5.37
C SER A 118 12.28 -8.64 -5.85
N ALA A 119 11.34 -8.36 -4.96
CA ALA A 119 9.94 -8.15 -5.34
C ALA A 119 9.77 -7.00 -6.34
N ALA A 120 10.52 -5.91 -6.16
CA ALA A 120 10.51 -4.74 -7.04
C ALA A 120 10.94 -5.11 -8.47
N VAL A 121 12.04 -5.85 -8.62
CA VAL A 121 12.51 -6.33 -9.93
C VAL A 121 11.44 -7.18 -10.61
N TYR A 122 10.83 -8.14 -9.88
CA TYR A 122 9.84 -9.03 -10.47
C TYR A 122 8.52 -8.32 -10.82
N ALA A 123 8.10 -7.34 -10.01
CA ALA A 123 6.94 -6.52 -10.30
C ALA A 123 7.16 -5.67 -11.57
N ALA A 124 8.34 -5.04 -11.69
CA ALA A 124 8.69 -4.23 -12.84
C ALA A 124 8.80 -5.05 -14.14
N ARG A 125 9.31 -6.29 -14.05
CA ARG A 125 9.32 -7.24 -15.19
C ARG A 125 7.92 -7.62 -15.68
N LYS A 126 6.89 -7.41 -14.86
CA LYS A 126 5.48 -7.58 -15.22
C LYS A 126 4.81 -6.26 -15.64
N VAL A 127 5.59 -5.20 -15.81
CA VAL A 127 5.13 -3.86 -16.22
C VAL A 127 4.10 -3.29 -15.23
N LEU A 128 4.22 -3.67 -13.95
CA LEU A 128 3.38 -3.13 -12.89
C LEU A 128 3.92 -1.78 -12.44
N LYS A 129 3.02 -0.79 -12.27
CA LYS A 129 3.39 0.49 -11.66
C LYS A 129 3.74 0.25 -10.20
N THR A 130 5.03 0.31 -9.90
CA THR A 130 5.61 -0.16 -8.64
C THR A 130 6.30 0.98 -7.90
N LEU A 131 6.01 1.11 -6.60
CA LEU A 131 6.73 2.00 -5.69
C LEU A 131 7.36 1.17 -4.57
N LEU A 132 8.68 1.31 -4.40
CA LEU A 132 9.43 0.76 -3.28
C LEU A 132 9.61 1.84 -2.21
N VAL A 133 9.06 1.63 -1.02
CA VAL A 133 9.18 2.54 0.12
C VAL A 133 10.07 1.91 1.18
N SER A 134 11.12 2.61 1.61
CA SER A 134 11.99 2.14 2.68
C SER A 134 12.70 3.27 3.41
N LYS A 135 13.04 3.01 4.68
CA LYS A 135 13.93 3.89 5.45
C LYS A 135 15.36 3.83 4.92
N ASP A 136 15.84 2.62 4.65
CA ASP A 136 17.20 2.31 4.20
C ASP A 136 17.19 1.21 3.12
N ILE A 137 18.30 1.11 2.37
CA ILE A 137 18.50 0.06 1.36
C ILE A 137 19.50 -0.97 1.89
N GLY A 138 19.28 -2.24 1.56
CA GLY A 138 20.12 -3.38 1.95
C GLY A 138 19.55 -4.19 3.12
N GLY A 139 18.72 -3.59 3.97
CA GLY A 139 18.10 -4.25 5.11
C GLY A 139 19.15 -4.86 6.06
N GLN A 140 18.88 -6.06 6.59
CA GLN A 140 19.80 -6.71 7.54
C GLN A 140 21.16 -7.09 6.95
N VAL A 141 21.25 -7.26 5.63
CA VAL A 141 22.52 -7.61 4.98
C VAL A 141 23.52 -6.47 5.17
N ALA A 142 23.05 -5.22 5.23
CA ALA A 142 23.88 -4.05 5.49
C ALA A 142 24.58 -4.05 6.87
N TRP A 143 24.23 -4.97 7.79
CA TRP A 143 24.83 -5.05 9.12
C TRP A 143 26.06 -5.98 9.17
N THR A 144 26.31 -6.75 8.11
CA THR A 144 27.48 -7.63 8.00
C THR A 144 28.56 -6.98 7.15
N TYR A 145 29.82 -7.41 7.33
CA TYR A 145 30.92 -6.98 6.46
C TYR A 145 30.87 -7.74 5.14
N ASP A 146 30.85 -9.07 5.20
CA ASP A 146 30.85 -9.95 4.04
C ASP A 146 29.76 -11.02 4.11
N VAL A 147 29.46 -11.60 2.94
CA VAL A 147 28.48 -12.66 2.75
C VAL A 147 29.12 -13.80 1.96
N ASP A 148 29.12 -15.00 2.55
CA ASP A 148 29.72 -16.24 2.01
C ASP A 148 28.66 -17.28 1.60
N ASN A 149 27.38 -16.97 1.84
CA ASN A 149 26.27 -17.92 1.70
C ASN A 149 25.18 -17.43 0.75
N TYR A 150 25.53 -16.55 -0.19
CA TYR A 150 24.63 -16.09 -1.25
C TYR A 150 24.94 -16.83 -2.56
N LEU A 151 24.02 -17.67 -3.01
CA LEU A 151 24.22 -18.46 -4.23
C LEU A 151 24.60 -17.56 -5.43
N GLY A 152 25.68 -17.93 -6.11
CA GLY A 152 26.30 -17.12 -7.18
C GLY A 152 27.55 -16.35 -6.74
N PHE A 153 27.81 -16.25 -5.42
CA PHE A 153 29.04 -15.72 -4.86
C PHE A 153 29.62 -16.70 -3.84
N SER A 154 30.90 -17.04 -3.97
CA SER A 154 31.62 -17.81 -2.94
C SER A 154 31.91 -16.95 -1.71
N GLN A 155 32.18 -15.66 -1.93
CA GLN A 155 32.29 -14.60 -0.93
C GLN A 155 32.05 -13.27 -1.65
N VAL A 156 31.37 -12.32 -0.99
CA VAL A 156 31.13 -10.97 -1.52
C VAL A 156 31.06 -9.96 -0.38
N GLU A 157 31.68 -8.80 -0.57
CA GLU A 157 31.54 -7.68 0.34
C GLU A 157 30.08 -7.18 0.31
N THR A 158 29.55 -6.87 1.49
CA THR A 158 28.14 -6.45 1.64
C THR A 158 27.81 -5.22 0.80
N ALA A 159 28.72 -4.24 0.76
CA ALA A 159 28.56 -3.04 -0.05
C ALA A 159 28.40 -3.35 -1.54
N ASP A 160 29.23 -4.26 -2.07
CA ASP A 160 29.17 -4.67 -3.48
C ASP A 160 27.87 -5.43 -3.79
N LEU A 161 27.42 -6.27 -2.86
CA LEU A 161 26.17 -7.02 -3.02
C LEU A 161 24.96 -6.07 -3.05
N ILE A 162 24.90 -5.07 -2.16
CA ILE A 162 23.83 -4.07 -2.13
C ILE A 162 23.85 -3.22 -3.41
N ALA A 163 25.03 -2.78 -3.85
CA ALA A 163 25.17 -2.02 -5.09
C ALA A 163 24.63 -2.80 -6.30
N LYS A 164 24.91 -4.11 -6.38
CA LYS A 164 24.34 -4.99 -7.42
C LYS A 164 22.83 -5.11 -7.34
N PHE A 165 22.23 -5.10 -6.14
CA PHE A 165 20.78 -5.09 -6.01
C PHE A 165 20.18 -3.78 -6.52
N GLU A 166 20.78 -2.65 -6.17
CA GLU A 166 20.31 -1.33 -6.62
C GLU A 166 20.42 -1.17 -8.14
N GLU A 167 21.55 -1.56 -8.73
CA GLU A 167 21.75 -1.56 -10.19
C GLU A 167 20.65 -2.35 -10.90
N HIS A 168 20.28 -3.52 -10.36
CA HIS A 168 19.24 -4.36 -10.94
C HIS A 168 17.85 -3.71 -10.86
N VAL A 169 17.53 -3.05 -9.75
CA VAL A 169 16.27 -2.31 -9.58
C VAL A 169 16.21 -1.10 -10.51
N GLU A 170 17.30 -0.34 -10.61
CA GLU A 170 17.41 0.86 -11.47
C GLU A 170 17.30 0.54 -12.95
N LYS A 171 17.87 -0.59 -13.39
CA LYS A 171 17.71 -1.09 -14.76
C LYS A 171 16.26 -1.20 -15.21
N TYR A 172 15.33 -1.46 -14.28
CA TYR A 172 13.90 -1.57 -14.56
C TYR A 172 13.11 -0.28 -14.28
N GLY A 173 13.77 0.81 -13.88
CA GLY A 173 13.13 2.10 -13.66
C GLY A 173 12.09 2.09 -12.53
N VAL A 174 12.29 1.26 -11.51
CA VAL A 174 11.37 1.20 -10.36
C VAL A 174 11.43 2.51 -9.58
N GLU A 175 10.27 3.07 -9.26
CA GLU A 175 10.18 4.25 -8.41
C GLU A 175 10.56 3.88 -6.97
N LYS A 176 11.46 4.67 -6.37
CA LYS A 176 11.98 4.45 -5.01
C LYS A 176 11.70 5.67 -4.15
N LEU A 177 11.12 5.45 -2.97
CA LEU A 177 11.01 6.42 -1.89
C LEU A 177 11.88 5.96 -0.72
N VAL A 178 13.11 6.47 -0.66
CA VAL A 178 14.13 6.11 0.32
C VAL A 178 14.22 7.18 1.41
N GLY A 179 14.53 6.78 2.65
CA GLY A 179 14.62 7.69 3.80
C GLY A 179 13.29 7.94 4.50
N VAL A 180 12.24 7.20 4.12
CA VAL A 180 10.87 7.40 4.59
C VAL A 180 10.34 6.11 5.22
N GLU A 181 9.65 6.23 6.35
CA GLU A 181 9.08 5.08 7.07
C GLU A 181 7.56 5.06 6.94
N VAL A 182 6.98 3.88 6.68
CA VAL A 182 5.52 3.71 6.71
C VAL A 182 5.04 3.59 8.15
N ARG A 183 4.15 4.48 8.58
CA ARG A 183 3.62 4.57 9.95
C ARG A 183 2.25 3.93 10.11
N ALA A 184 1.42 3.98 9.07
CA ALA A 184 0.09 3.40 9.12
C ALA A 184 -0.28 2.74 7.79
N LEU A 185 -1.14 1.72 7.90
CA LEU A 185 -1.69 0.97 6.78
C LEU A 185 -3.21 0.96 6.91
N GLU A 186 -3.91 1.33 5.85
CA GLU A 186 -5.35 1.11 5.71
C GLU A 186 -5.56 0.05 4.65
N LEU A 187 -5.97 -1.14 5.10
CA LEU A 187 -6.03 -2.35 4.28
C LEU A 187 -7.45 -2.74 3.89
N THR A 188 -8.45 -2.00 4.38
CA THR A 188 -9.88 -2.20 4.09
C THR A 188 -10.22 -1.77 2.67
N GLY A 189 -11.12 -2.50 2.01
CA GLY A 189 -11.53 -2.21 0.63
C GLY A 189 -10.57 -2.77 -0.43
N LYS A 190 -10.78 -2.41 -1.69
CA LYS A 190 -9.99 -2.91 -2.84
C LYS A 190 -8.65 -2.18 -2.99
N ILE A 191 -8.64 -0.89 -2.68
CA ILE A 191 -7.44 -0.05 -2.71
C ILE A 191 -6.86 0.00 -1.30
N LYS A 192 -5.56 -0.19 -1.20
CA LYS A 192 -4.78 -0.12 0.02
C LYS A 192 -4.14 1.25 0.09
N LYS A 193 -4.04 1.79 1.30
CA LYS A 193 -3.38 3.06 1.54
C LYS A 193 -2.27 2.89 2.56
N ILE A 194 -1.16 3.54 2.30
CA ILE A 194 -0.05 3.67 3.26
C ILE A 194 0.10 5.14 3.65
N VAL A 195 0.47 5.38 4.90
CA VAL A 195 0.80 6.72 5.40
C VAL A 195 2.25 6.69 5.87
N THR A 196 3.04 7.62 5.34
CA THR A 196 4.46 7.77 5.68
C THR A 196 4.66 8.71 6.87
N ASP A 197 5.85 8.68 7.45
CA ASP A 197 6.22 9.51 8.61
C ASP A 197 6.26 11.02 8.33
N ASP A 198 6.45 11.41 7.07
CA ASP A 198 6.28 12.78 6.59
C ASP A 198 4.82 13.19 6.34
N GLY A 199 3.86 12.31 6.67
CA GLY A 199 2.43 12.55 6.56
C GLY A 199 1.86 12.35 5.16
N LYS A 200 2.68 12.00 4.16
CA LYS A 200 2.20 11.71 2.81
C LYS A 200 1.45 10.38 2.77
N GLN A 201 0.57 10.28 1.77
CA GLN A 201 -0.27 9.11 1.56
C GLN A 201 -0.03 8.56 0.16
N TYR A 202 -0.03 7.24 0.04
CA TYR A 202 0.12 6.55 -1.23
C TYR A 202 -0.90 5.43 -1.34
N LEU A 203 -1.44 5.24 -2.54
CA LEU A 203 -2.50 4.28 -2.82
C LEU A 203 -1.98 3.15 -3.69
N ALA A 204 -2.39 1.91 -3.42
CA ALA A 204 -2.05 0.75 -4.24
C ALA A 204 -3.17 -0.28 -4.32
N LYS A 205 -3.21 -1.03 -5.41
CA LYS A 205 -4.07 -2.23 -5.51
C LYS A 205 -3.57 -3.36 -4.59
N THR A 206 -2.26 -3.50 -4.46
CA THR A 206 -1.60 -4.54 -3.67
C THR A 206 -0.45 -3.97 -2.83
N LEU A 207 -0.23 -4.52 -1.64
CA LEU A 207 0.95 -4.23 -0.81
C LEU A 207 1.79 -5.50 -0.64
N ILE A 208 3.12 -5.33 -0.70
CA ILE A 208 4.09 -6.35 -0.28
C ILE A 208 4.83 -5.80 0.95
N ILE A 209 4.65 -6.45 2.10
CA ILE A 209 5.31 -6.06 3.34
C ILE A 209 6.59 -6.89 3.50
N ALA A 210 7.73 -6.24 3.32
CA ALA A 210 9.08 -6.82 3.34
C ALA A 210 10.00 -6.07 4.32
N THR A 211 9.45 -5.63 5.46
CA THR A 211 10.14 -4.79 6.47
C THR A 211 11.22 -5.51 7.27
N GLY A 212 11.41 -6.82 7.05
CA GLY A 212 12.37 -7.63 7.77
C GLY A 212 12.02 -7.79 9.24
N LYS A 213 13.05 -8.09 10.06
CA LYS A 213 12.95 -8.22 11.52
C LYS A 213 14.03 -7.38 12.20
N ARG A 214 13.87 -7.13 13.49
CA ARG A 214 14.96 -6.62 14.34
C ARG A 214 15.26 -7.66 15.42
N PRO A 215 16.53 -8.03 15.63
CA PRO A 215 16.93 -8.87 16.75
C PRO A 215 16.49 -8.23 18.06
N ARG A 216 16.03 -9.06 19.00
CA ARG A 216 15.66 -8.58 20.33
C ARG A 216 16.93 -8.58 21.18
N PRO A 217 17.37 -7.42 21.73
CA PRO A 217 18.53 -7.39 22.60
C PRO A 217 18.27 -8.17 23.88
N LEU A 218 19.30 -8.81 24.40
CA LEU A 218 19.32 -9.49 25.71
C LEU A 218 19.25 -8.47 26.86
N ASN A 219 19.64 -7.21 26.60
CA ASN A 219 19.69 -6.10 27.55
C ASN A 219 20.61 -6.39 28.74
N VAL A 220 21.77 -6.98 28.47
CA VAL A 220 22.80 -7.26 29.48
C VAL A 220 23.97 -6.28 29.36
N PRO A 221 24.68 -5.95 30.46
CA PRO A 221 25.86 -5.10 30.41
C PRO A 221 26.92 -5.69 29.46
N GLY A 222 27.54 -4.85 28.62
CA GLY A 222 28.56 -5.29 27.66
C GLY A 222 28.02 -5.79 26.32
N GLU A 223 26.70 -5.99 26.18
CA GLU A 223 26.12 -6.51 24.92
C GLU A 223 26.42 -5.59 23.75
N LYS A 224 26.16 -4.28 23.88
CA LYS A 224 26.34 -3.31 22.80
C LYS A 224 27.81 -3.14 22.40
N GLU A 225 28.70 -3.18 23.39
CA GLU A 225 30.13 -3.05 23.22
C GLU A 225 30.75 -4.26 22.51
N LEU A 226 30.09 -5.42 22.60
CA LEU A 226 30.57 -6.69 22.03
C LEU A 226 29.86 -7.08 20.73
N ILE A 227 28.90 -6.29 20.23
CA ILE A 227 28.26 -6.51 18.92
C ILE A 227 29.35 -6.48 17.84
N GLY A 228 29.45 -7.56 17.06
CA GLY A 228 30.48 -7.72 16.02
C GLY A 228 31.84 -8.17 16.54
N MET A 229 32.04 -8.21 17.87
CA MET A 229 33.28 -8.67 18.54
C MET A 229 33.09 -10.00 19.31
N GLY A 230 32.05 -10.77 18.97
CA GLY A 230 31.74 -12.06 19.59
C GLY A 230 30.24 -12.24 19.82
N VAL A 231 29.52 -11.15 20.09
CA VAL A 231 28.04 -11.14 20.11
C VAL A 231 27.55 -10.90 18.68
N ARG A 232 26.72 -11.83 18.16
CA ARG A 232 26.11 -11.74 16.82
C ARG A 232 24.64 -12.14 16.90
N ASP A 233 23.80 -11.40 16.17
CA ASP A 233 22.34 -11.60 16.14
C ASP A 233 21.89 -12.68 15.13
N LEU A 234 22.78 -13.08 14.23
CA LEU A 234 22.51 -14.10 13.21
C LEU A 234 22.87 -15.46 13.76
N GLU A 235 21.86 -16.32 13.91
CA GLU A 235 21.99 -17.75 14.20
C GLU A 235 22.59 -18.47 12.97
N LYS A 236 23.86 -18.22 12.65
CA LYS A 236 24.66 -19.12 11.81
C LYS A 236 25.17 -20.21 12.74
N ASN A 237 24.71 -21.44 12.52
CA ASN A 237 25.22 -22.71 13.04
C ASN A 237 26.46 -22.56 13.93
N ASN A 238 26.24 -22.71 15.24
CA ASN A 238 27.28 -22.96 16.24
C ASN A 238 28.26 -24.02 15.72
N LEU A 239 29.40 -23.59 15.20
CA LEU A 239 30.63 -24.27 15.55
C LEU A 239 31.09 -23.62 16.85
N PRO A 240 31.15 -24.38 17.96
CA PRO A 240 31.54 -23.81 19.24
C PRO A 240 33.03 -23.45 19.14
N GLN A 241 33.33 -22.16 19.08
CA GLN A 241 34.65 -21.65 19.44
C GLN A 241 34.52 -20.74 20.66
N TYR A 242 33.95 -21.29 21.74
CA TYR A 242 34.27 -20.83 23.08
C TYR A 242 35.63 -21.44 23.45
N TRP A 243 36.72 -20.77 23.07
CA TRP A 243 37.96 -20.90 23.83
C TRP A 243 37.86 -19.93 25.01
N ILE A 244 37.22 -20.39 26.08
CA ILE A 244 37.54 -19.87 27.41
C ILE A 244 38.98 -20.29 27.63
N ASN A 245 39.92 -19.34 27.63
CA ASN A 245 41.27 -19.55 28.14
C ASN A 245 41.16 -20.01 29.59
N ASN A 246 41.15 -21.33 29.80
CA ASN A 246 41.37 -21.96 31.09
C ASN A 246 42.87 -21.99 31.36
N ASP A 247 43.46 -20.84 31.67
CA ASP A 247 44.74 -20.77 32.39
C ASP A 247 44.46 -20.71 33.89
N ILE A 248 43.94 -21.81 34.44
CA ILE A 248 44.08 -22.15 35.86
C ILE A 248 44.29 -23.66 35.97
N PRO A 249 45.55 -24.16 36.01
CA PRO A 249 45.81 -25.50 36.49
C PRO A 249 45.78 -25.49 38.03
N PHE A 250 44.72 -26.07 38.61
CA PHE A 250 44.78 -26.60 39.97
C PHE A 250 45.59 -27.90 39.94
N SER A 251 46.57 -27.96 40.85
CA SER A 251 47.55 -29.01 41.09
C SER A 251 46.97 -30.42 41.28
N GLN A 252 47.65 -31.42 40.69
CA GLN A 252 48.44 -32.43 41.41
C GLN A 252 49.66 -32.81 40.55
#